data_AF-A0A840FSF9-F1
#
_entry.id   AF-A0A840FSF9-F1
#
_cell.length_a   1.000
_cell.length_b   1.000
_cell.length_c   1.000
_cell.angle_alpha   90.00
_cell.angle_beta   90.00
_cell.angle_gamma   90.00
#
_symmetry.space_group_name_H-M   'P 1'
#
loop_
_entity.id
_entity.type
_entity.pdbx_description
1 polymer ?
#
loop_
_entity_poly.entity_id
_entity_poly.type
_entity_poly.pdbx_seq_one_letter_code
_entity_poly.pdbx_strand_id
1 'polypeptide(L)'
;MKYSLMNKKIILESLTRALESWVRNASAAQLWQVHQAGGLGALIEADDEVVQVRILLGGARDALSELGKTDGRLPVTEAFLGTAAWGAPPAQGSPDREQWFLSSELAQAHARQYLAAEVGERQDLLERCVDDWIARKGAASSSGS
;
A
#
# COMPACT_ATOMS: atom_id res chain seq x y z
N MET A 1 19.67 -20.24 -13.20
CA MET A 1 18.42 -19.45 -13.10
C MET A 1 17.46 -19.87 -11.97
N LYS A 2 17.64 -21.01 -11.28
CA LYS A 2 16.77 -21.40 -10.14
C LYS A 2 16.83 -20.44 -8.93
N TYR A 3 18.01 -19.89 -8.64
CA TYR A 3 18.22 -18.97 -7.51
C TYR A 3 17.47 -17.63 -7.64
N SER A 4 17.34 -17.07 -8.85
CA SER A 4 16.61 -15.80 -9.07
C SER A 4 15.10 -15.92 -8.82
N LEU A 5 14.51 -17.08 -9.14
CA LEU A 5 13.07 -17.34 -8.93
C LEU A 5 12.75 -17.56 -7.44
N MET A 6 13.64 -18.25 -6.73
CA MET A 6 13.51 -18.50 -5.29
C MET A 6 13.64 -17.19 -4.50
N ASN A 7 14.57 -16.32 -4.88
CA ASN A 7 14.71 -14.98 -4.27
C ASN A 7 13.49 -14.10 -4.56
N LYS A 8 12.94 -14.12 -5.80
CA LYS A 8 11.71 -13.37 -6.13
C LYS A 8 10.55 -13.75 -5.22
N LYS A 9 10.34 -15.06 -4.98
CA LYS A 9 9.26 -15.54 -4.11
C LYS A 9 9.43 -15.06 -2.66
N ILE A 10 10.65 -15.15 -2.11
CA ILE A 10 10.95 -14.69 -0.74
C ILE A 10 10.73 -13.19 -0.60
N ILE A 11 11.16 -12.40 -1.59
CA ILE A 11 10.95 -10.95 -1.61
C ILE A 11 9.47 -10.63 -1.71
N LEU A 12 8.71 -11.32 -2.55
CA LEU A 12 7.27 -11.13 -2.69
C LEU A 12 6.54 -11.42 -1.37
N GLU A 13 6.82 -12.55 -0.73
CA GLU A 13 6.24 -12.90 0.57
C GLU A 13 6.61 -11.88 1.66
N SER A 14 7.85 -11.40 1.66
CA SER A 14 8.32 -10.36 2.60
C SER A 14 7.63 -9.03 2.34
N LEU A 15 7.43 -8.67 1.07
CA LEU A 15 6.71 -7.46 0.66
C LEU A 15 5.25 -7.51 1.07
N THR A 16 4.55 -8.61 0.82
CA THR A 16 3.16 -8.80 1.25
C THR A 16 3.04 -8.66 2.76
N ARG A 17 3.90 -9.32 3.54
CA ARG A 17 3.90 -9.20 5.02
C ARG A 17 4.18 -7.78 5.49
N ALA A 18 5.11 -7.07 4.83
CA ALA A 18 5.42 -5.69 5.16
C ALA A 18 4.23 -4.76 4.88
N LEU A 19 3.51 -4.95 3.76
CA LEU A 19 2.28 -4.23 3.43
C LEU A 19 1.16 -4.52 4.43
N GLU A 20 0.89 -5.78 4.73
CA GLU A 20 -0.12 -6.16 5.73
C GLU A 20 0.21 -5.57 7.12
N SER A 21 1.49 -5.59 7.51
CA SER A 21 1.94 -4.98 8.76
C SER A 21 1.76 -3.46 8.74
N TRP A 22 2.09 -2.81 7.62
CA TRP A 22 1.87 -1.38 7.45
C TRP A 22 0.39 -1.02 7.58
N VAL A 23 -0.50 -1.74 6.89
CA VAL A 23 -1.97 -1.50 6.95
C VAL A 23 -2.50 -1.62 8.38
N ARG A 24 -2.04 -2.61 9.14
CA ARG A 24 -2.43 -2.78 10.56
C ARG A 24 -1.99 -1.63 11.44
N ASN A 25 -0.80 -1.07 11.19
CA ASN A 25 -0.16 -0.09 12.08
C ASN A 25 -0.26 1.36 11.58
N ALA A 26 -0.78 1.59 10.37
CA ALA A 26 -0.90 2.92 9.80
C ALA A 26 -1.81 3.82 10.66
N SER A 27 -1.36 5.06 10.88
CA SER A 27 -2.15 6.11 11.52
C SER A 27 -3.31 6.56 10.64
N ALA A 28 -4.29 7.24 11.23
CA ALA A 28 -5.40 7.83 10.48
C ALA A 28 -4.91 8.76 9.36
N ALA A 29 -3.94 9.64 9.65
CA ALA A 29 -3.37 10.54 8.64
C ALA A 29 -2.70 9.77 7.48
N GLN A 30 -1.99 8.69 7.78
CA GLN A 30 -1.33 7.87 6.76
C GLN A 30 -2.36 7.13 5.88
N LEU A 31 -3.42 6.57 6.49
CA LEU A 31 -4.50 5.94 5.74
C LEU A 31 -5.20 6.95 4.84
N TRP A 32 -5.52 8.13 5.36
CA TRP A 32 -6.16 9.19 4.58
C TRP A 32 -5.30 9.58 3.38
N GLN A 33 -4.01 9.82 3.59
CA GLN A 33 -3.08 10.19 2.52
C GLN A 33 -3.03 9.12 1.42
N VAL A 34 -2.97 7.83 1.78
CA VAL A 34 -2.99 6.74 0.80
C VAL A 34 -4.30 6.72 0.02
N HIS A 35 -5.44 6.85 0.70
CA HIS A 35 -6.74 6.89 0.02
C HIS A 35 -6.90 8.13 -0.88
N GLN A 36 -6.31 9.26 -0.50
CA GLN A 36 -6.38 10.50 -1.27
C GLN A 36 -5.46 10.49 -2.48
N ALA A 37 -4.21 10.05 -2.32
CA ALA A 37 -3.15 10.27 -3.30
C ALA A 37 -2.33 9.01 -3.64
N GLY A 38 -2.53 7.92 -2.92
CA GLY A 38 -1.69 6.73 -2.99
C GLY A 38 -0.30 7.00 -2.40
N GLY A 39 0.73 6.51 -3.09
CA GLY A 39 2.13 6.82 -2.77
C GLY A 39 2.78 5.88 -1.76
N LEU A 40 2.22 4.68 -1.58
CA LEU A 40 2.97 3.57 -1.00
C LEU A 40 4.15 3.21 -1.91
N GLY A 41 5.27 2.87 -1.31
CA GLY A 41 6.45 2.36 -2.00
C GLY A 41 7.22 1.40 -1.10
N ALA A 42 8.07 0.58 -1.71
CA ALA A 42 8.87 -0.40 -0.99
C ALA A 42 10.36 -0.05 -1.01
N LEU A 43 10.96 -0.01 0.18
CA LEU A 43 12.41 -0.11 0.33
C LEU A 43 12.76 -1.58 0.56
N ILE A 44 13.40 -2.19 -0.43
CA ILE A 44 13.80 -3.59 -0.42
C ILE A 44 15.32 -3.66 -0.33
N GLU A 45 15.82 -4.23 0.75
CA GLU A 45 17.21 -4.57 0.99
C GLU A 45 17.31 -6.09 1.03
N ALA A 46 18.06 -6.68 0.10
CA ALA A 46 18.25 -8.12 0.06
C ALA A 46 19.71 -8.47 -0.23
N ASP A 47 20.23 -9.42 0.54
CA ASP A 47 21.49 -10.12 0.34
C ASP A 47 21.21 -11.63 0.12
N ASP A 48 22.26 -12.45 0.11
CA ASP A 48 22.15 -13.89 -0.19
C ASP A 48 21.38 -14.68 0.88
N GLU A 49 21.18 -14.13 2.09
CA GLU A 49 20.55 -14.84 3.23
C GLU A 49 19.40 -14.06 3.88
N VAL A 50 19.34 -12.75 3.70
CA VAL A 50 18.44 -11.84 4.40
C VAL A 50 17.69 -10.97 3.40
N VAL A 51 16.38 -10.91 3.56
CA VAL A 51 15.50 -9.98 2.86
C VAL A 51 14.79 -9.10 3.89
N GLN A 52 15.00 -7.79 3.79
CA GLN A 52 14.29 -6.78 4.56
C GLN A 52 13.44 -5.93 3.61
N VAL A 53 12.17 -5.79 3.96
CA VAL A 53 11.24 -4.92 3.24
C VAL A 53 10.64 -3.92 4.22
N ARG A 54 10.67 -2.64 3.86
CA ARG A 54 9.99 -1.56 4.58
C ARG A 54 9.06 -0.82 3.64
N ILE A 55 7.85 -0.54 4.11
CA ILE A 55 6.87 0.24 3.38
C ILE A 55 6.98 1.70 3.79
N LEU A 56 7.14 2.58 2.81
CA LEU A 56 7.26 4.01 2.99
C LEU A 56 6.08 4.70 2.30
N LEU A 57 5.62 5.79 2.91
CA LEU A 57 4.61 6.66 2.35
C LEU A 57 5.27 7.92 1.80
N GLY A 58 4.97 8.28 0.55
CA GLY A 58 5.64 9.39 -0.14
C GLY A 58 7.06 9.05 -0.61
N GLY A 59 7.36 7.75 -0.73
CA GLY A 59 8.63 7.25 -1.27
C GLY A 59 8.72 7.39 -2.78
N ALA A 60 9.68 6.67 -3.39
CA ALA A 60 9.79 6.59 -4.84
C ALA A 60 8.48 6.08 -5.43
N ARG A 61 7.97 6.78 -6.46
CA ARG A 61 6.73 6.41 -7.11
C ARG A 61 6.93 5.14 -7.93
N ASP A 62 6.46 4.02 -7.40
CA ASP A 62 6.58 2.68 -7.99
C ASP A 62 5.20 2.06 -8.24
N ALA A 63 5.16 0.78 -8.61
CA ALA A 63 3.90 0.07 -8.86
C ALA A 63 2.96 0.05 -7.64
N LEU A 64 3.47 0.14 -6.41
CA LEU A 64 2.67 0.16 -5.18
C LEU A 64 2.02 1.52 -4.94
N SER A 65 2.45 2.57 -5.62
CA SER A 65 1.91 3.92 -5.39
C SER A 65 0.44 4.06 -5.79
N GLU A 66 -0.09 3.14 -6.59
CA GLU A 66 -1.50 3.12 -6.96
C GLU A 66 -2.35 2.28 -5.99
N LEU A 67 -1.73 1.55 -5.07
CA LEU A 67 -2.41 0.73 -4.08
C LEU A 67 -3.11 1.62 -3.05
N GLY A 68 -4.38 1.33 -2.77
CA GLY A 68 -5.21 2.05 -1.82
C GLY A 68 -5.80 3.35 -2.33
N LYS A 69 -5.39 3.81 -3.52
CA LYS A 69 -5.78 5.13 -4.02
C LYS A 69 -7.23 5.12 -4.50
N THR A 70 -8.03 5.99 -3.90
CA THR A 70 -9.46 6.14 -4.21
C THR A 70 -9.86 7.59 -4.51
N ASP A 71 -8.89 8.50 -4.64
CA ASP A 71 -9.12 9.95 -4.77
C ASP A 71 -10.02 10.50 -3.64
N GLY A 72 -9.83 9.95 -2.43
CA GLY A 72 -10.62 10.29 -1.23
C GLY A 72 -12.04 9.69 -1.22
N ARG A 73 -12.38 8.86 -2.22
CA ARG A 73 -13.60 8.05 -2.23
C ARG A 73 -13.40 6.84 -1.34
N LEU A 74 -13.58 7.05 -0.04
CA LEU A 74 -13.53 5.94 0.91
C LEU A 74 -14.43 4.80 0.41
N PRO A 75 -13.91 3.57 0.39
CA PRO A 75 -14.55 2.44 -0.25
C PRO A 75 -15.92 2.22 0.37
N VAL A 76 -16.91 2.25 -0.52
CA VAL A 76 -18.33 2.12 -0.18
C VAL A 76 -18.59 0.63 0.04
N THR A 77 -18.25 0.08 1.20
CA THR A 77 -18.95 -1.13 1.62
C THR A 77 -20.44 -0.77 1.75
N GLU A 78 -21.33 -1.62 1.26
CA GLU A 78 -22.79 -1.44 1.13
C GLU A 78 -23.51 -0.74 2.31
N ALA A 79 -22.88 -0.70 3.50
CA ALA A 79 -23.30 0.04 4.68
C ALA A 79 -23.37 1.58 4.55
N PHE A 80 -22.80 2.20 3.50
CA PHE A 80 -22.95 3.66 3.26
C PHE A 80 -24.35 4.08 2.78
N LEU A 81 -25.27 3.14 2.54
CA LEU A 81 -26.60 3.44 2.01
C LEU A 81 -27.67 3.77 3.05
N GLY A 82 -27.42 3.74 4.37
CA GLY A 82 -28.52 4.12 5.28
C GLY A 82 -28.42 3.95 6.79
N THR A 83 -27.31 4.18 7.47
CA THR A 83 -27.31 4.19 8.95
C THR A 83 -26.89 5.53 9.54
N ALA A 84 -27.85 6.15 10.24
CA ALA A 84 -27.71 7.38 11.03
C ALA A 84 -26.72 7.29 12.21
N ALA A 85 -26.04 6.15 12.39
CA ALA A 85 -25.07 5.94 13.47
C ALA A 85 -23.66 6.50 13.16
N TRP A 86 -23.36 6.84 11.90
CA TRP A 86 -22.00 7.10 11.42
C TRP A 86 -21.71 8.59 11.10
N GLY A 87 -22.76 9.39 10.94
CA GLY A 87 -22.69 10.68 10.26
C GLY A 87 -22.47 10.51 8.75
N ALA A 88 -23.15 11.33 7.93
CA ALA A 88 -22.90 11.33 6.49
C ALA A 88 -21.49 11.91 6.23
N PRO A 89 -20.65 11.26 5.41
CA PRO A 89 -19.36 11.83 5.06
C PRO A 89 -19.57 13.19 4.37
N PRO A 90 -18.78 14.22 4.71
CA PRO A 90 -18.81 15.50 3.99
C PRO A 90 -18.59 15.31 2.49
N ALA A 91 -19.06 16.24 1.65
CA ALA A 91 -18.95 16.13 0.20
C ALA A 91 -17.53 15.79 -0.29
N GLN A 92 -17.42 15.05 -1.40
CA GLN A 92 -16.10 14.73 -1.98
C GLN A 92 -15.36 16.02 -2.30
N GLY A 93 -14.06 16.08 -1.98
CA GLY A 93 -13.24 17.26 -2.18
C GLY A 93 -13.42 18.36 -1.13
N SER A 94 -14.34 18.21 -0.17
CA SER A 94 -14.42 19.12 0.97
C SER A 94 -13.22 18.93 1.91
N PRO A 95 -12.60 20.02 2.41
CA PRO A 95 -11.58 19.92 3.46
C PRO A 95 -12.12 19.27 4.75
N ASP A 96 -13.42 19.36 5.00
CA ASP A 96 -14.06 18.76 6.17
C ASP A 96 -14.02 17.23 6.14
N ARG A 97 -13.83 16.64 4.95
CA ARG A 97 -13.82 15.18 4.77
C ARG A 97 -12.60 14.54 5.40
N GLU A 98 -11.45 15.21 5.36
CA GLU A 98 -10.24 14.77 6.06
C GLU A 98 -10.49 14.78 7.58
N GLN A 99 -10.98 15.89 8.12
CA GLN A 99 -11.27 16.00 9.55
C GLN A 99 -12.27 14.94 10.02
N TRP A 100 -13.34 14.71 9.24
CA TRP A 100 -14.30 13.65 9.51
C TRP A 100 -13.63 12.28 9.54
N PHE A 101 -12.78 11.95 8.56
CA PHE A 101 -12.06 10.67 8.52
C PHE A 101 -11.12 10.49 9.72
N LEU A 102 -10.35 11.53 10.06
CA LEU A 102 -9.43 11.52 11.20
C LEU A 102 -10.18 11.33 12.53
N SER A 103 -11.43 11.77 12.63
CA SER A 103 -12.28 11.62 13.82
C SER A 103 -13.08 10.30 13.88
N SER A 104 -13.11 9.52 12.80
CA SER A 104 -13.96 8.32 12.68
C SER A 104 -13.14 7.03 12.67
N GLU A 105 -13.04 6.36 13.83
CA GLU A 105 -12.38 5.05 13.95
C GLU A 105 -12.99 4.01 13.02
N LEU A 106 -14.30 4.08 12.79
CA LEU A 106 -15.01 3.21 11.87
C LEU A 106 -14.57 3.44 10.42
N ALA A 107 -14.49 4.70 9.98
CA ALA A 107 -13.98 5.01 8.64
C ALA A 107 -12.54 4.50 8.45
N GLN A 108 -11.71 4.62 9.48
CA GLN A 108 -10.34 4.12 9.48
C GLN A 108 -10.28 2.58 9.43
N ALA A 109 -11.16 1.88 10.15
CA ALA A 109 -11.26 0.42 10.11
C ALA A 109 -11.61 -0.09 8.70
N HIS A 110 -12.59 0.54 8.04
CA HIS A 110 -12.96 0.21 6.67
C HIS A 110 -11.85 0.54 5.66
N ALA A 111 -11.18 1.67 5.82
CA ALA A 111 -10.03 2.03 5.00
C ALA A 111 -8.90 0.98 5.10
N ARG A 112 -8.67 0.42 6.30
CA ARG A 112 -7.73 -0.69 6.51
C ARG A 112 -8.21 -1.98 5.86
N GLN A 113 -9.49 -2.33 6.01
CA GLN A 113 -10.07 -3.55 5.41
C GLN A 113 -9.92 -3.53 3.89
N TYR A 114 -10.25 -2.40 3.26
CA TYR A 114 -10.07 -2.25 1.83
C TYR A 114 -8.61 -2.36 1.41
N LEU A 115 -7.70 -1.67 2.10
CA LEU A 115 -6.27 -1.77 1.81
C LEU A 115 -5.75 -3.20 1.96
N ALA A 116 -6.19 -3.93 2.98
CA ALA A 116 -5.83 -5.32 3.18
C ALA A 116 -6.38 -6.23 2.06
N ALA A 117 -7.61 -6.00 1.61
CA ALA A 117 -8.18 -6.71 0.46
C ALA A 117 -7.39 -6.40 -0.82
N GLU A 118 -7.06 -5.13 -1.06
CA GLU A 118 -6.33 -4.72 -2.26
C GLU A 118 -4.91 -5.30 -2.28
N VAL A 119 -4.22 -5.39 -1.14
CA VAL A 119 -2.94 -6.11 -1.04
C VAL A 119 -3.08 -7.58 -1.48
N GLY A 120 -4.18 -8.25 -1.12
CA GLY A 120 -4.46 -9.62 -1.53
C GLY A 120 -4.85 -9.75 -3.01
N GLU A 121 -5.60 -8.80 -3.54
CA GLU A 121 -6.15 -8.84 -4.90
C GLU A 121 -5.17 -8.34 -5.97
N ARG A 122 -4.35 -7.34 -5.64
CA ARG A 122 -3.41 -6.69 -6.57
C ARG A 122 -2.01 -7.31 -6.53
N GLN A 123 -1.93 -8.64 -6.51
CA GLN A 123 -0.64 -9.36 -6.53
C GLN A 123 0.20 -9.00 -7.77
N ASP A 124 -0.45 -8.62 -8.88
CA ASP A 124 0.20 -8.12 -10.08
C ASP A 124 1.08 -6.88 -9.83
N LEU A 125 0.61 -5.95 -8.98
CA LEU A 125 1.38 -4.75 -8.62
C LEU A 125 2.60 -5.10 -7.75
N LEU A 126 2.44 -6.05 -6.82
CA LEU A 126 3.52 -6.50 -5.95
C LEU A 126 4.59 -7.23 -6.77
N GLU A 127 4.19 -8.11 -7.68
CA GLU A 127 5.12 -8.79 -8.59
C GLU A 127 5.89 -7.79 -9.45
N ARG A 128 5.21 -6.79 -10.02
CA ARG A 128 5.85 -5.73 -10.80
C ARG A 128 6.82 -4.89 -9.98
N CYS A 129 6.48 -4.56 -8.73
CA CYS A 129 7.39 -3.85 -7.82
C CYS A 129 8.68 -4.65 -7.61
N VAL A 130 8.57 -5.96 -7.39
CA VAL A 130 9.75 -6.84 -7.22
C VAL A 130 10.54 -6.98 -8.51
N ASP A 131 9.88 -7.14 -9.66
CA ASP A 131 10.55 -7.24 -10.97
C ASP A 131 11.32 -5.96 -11.30
N ASP A 132 10.72 -4.79 -11.08
CA ASP A 132 11.37 -3.50 -11.26
C ASP A 132 12.60 -3.35 -10.34
N TRP A 133 12.51 -3.84 -9.10
CA TRP A 133 13.65 -3.84 -8.18
C TRP A 133 14.77 -4.79 -8.63
N ILE A 134 14.45 -6.02 -9.07
CA ILE A 134 15.42 -6.99 -9.60
C ILE A 134 16.14 -6.40 -10.81
N ALA A 135 15.39 -5.79 -11.74
CA ALA A 135 15.95 -5.15 -12.93
C ALA A 135 16.95 -4.03 -12.58
N ARG A 136 16.62 -3.19 -11.59
CA ARG A 136 17.53 -2.13 -11.11
C ARG A 136 18.83 -2.69 -10.51
N LYS A 137 18.76 -3.77 -9.73
CA LYS A 137 19.94 -4.43 -9.15
C LYS A 137 20.83 -5.08 -10.22
N GLY A 138 20.22 -5.68 -11.25
CA GLY A 138 20.94 -6.23 -12.41
C GLY A 138 21.66 -5.16 -13.25
N ALA A 139 21.03 -3.99 -13.44
CA ALA A 139 21.65 -2.87 -14.16
C ALA A 139 22.81 -2.21 -13.39
N ALA A 140 22.69 -2.12 -12.05
CA ALA A 140 23.75 -1.60 -11.19
C ALA A 140 24.98 -2.52 -11.12
N SER A 141 24.82 -3.82 -11.39
CA SER A 141 25.92 -4.79 -11.40
C SER A 141 26.61 -4.89 -12.77
N SER A 142 25.97 -4.48 -13.86
CA SER A 142 26.55 -4.49 -15.21
C SER A 142 27.28 -3.19 -15.59
N SER A 143 27.09 -2.11 -14.82
CA SER A 143 27.70 -0.79 -15.05
C SER A 143 29.01 -0.57 -14.28
N GLY A 144 29.52 -1.61 -13.60
CA GLY A 144 30.77 -1.60 -12.84
C GLY A 144 31.84 -2.60 -13.30
N SER A 145 31.79 -3.08 -14.54
CA SER A 145 32.84 -3.93 -15.15
C SER A 145 33.75 -3.14 -16.08
#